data_AF-A0A927XGI4-F1
#
_entry.id   AF-A0A927XGI4-F1
#
_cell.length_a   1.000
_cell.length_b   1.000
_cell.length_c   1.000
_cell.angle_alpha   90.00
_cell.angle_beta   90.00
_cell.angle_gamma   90.00
#
_symmetry.space_group_name_H-M   'P 1'
#
loop_
_entity.id
_entity.type
_entity.pdbx_description
1 polymer ?
#
loop_
_entity_poly.entity_id
_entity_poly.type
_entity_poly.pdbx_seq_one_letter_code
_entity_poly.pdbx_strand_id
1 'polypeptide(L)'
;MKKIKKLLLLVVGVLIISGCSMNDDQAKKVVEQYLNNYIKLDNNVTSQLDDLIAGEDLTDSQKKVYREILERQYKDMKYKIIDEKYEENESKITAKVTVYDYYKVQEEIAEYLKNNREQFYKDGVYDEDSYIDYKLDTMKKYNETVTYDIDFILKKENNNWVIQDLDADDIEKIHGIYDYSNDQKED
;
A
#
# COMPACT_ATOMS: atom_id res chain seq x y z
N MET A 1 -33.45 7.50 -10.56
CA MET A 1 -32.14 8.17 -10.77
C MET A 1 -31.12 7.44 -9.91
N LYS A 2 -30.44 6.44 -10.48
CA LYS A 2 -29.41 5.68 -9.76
C LYS A 2 -28.23 6.62 -9.58
N LYS A 3 -27.89 6.87 -8.31
CA LYS A 3 -26.71 7.65 -7.92
C LYS A 3 -25.53 7.08 -8.70
N ILE A 4 -24.79 7.91 -9.42
CA ILE A 4 -23.47 7.56 -9.94
C ILE A 4 -22.66 7.22 -8.67
N LYS A 5 -22.63 5.93 -8.32
CA LYS A 5 -21.81 5.43 -7.24
C LYS A 5 -20.38 5.78 -7.65
N LYS A 6 -19.69 6.40 -6.71
CA LYS A 6 -18.35 6.97 -6.85
C LYS A 6 -17.48 6.00 -7.63
N LEU A 7 -16.78 6.51 -8.64
CA LEU A 7 -15.62 5.84 -9.23
C LEU A 7 -14.82 5.25 -8.07
N LEU A 8 -14.84 3.93 -7.93
CA LEU A 8 -14.25 3.23 -6.81
C LEU A 8 -12.73 3.36 -6.99
N LEU A 9 -12.19 4.50 -6.54
CA LEU A 9 -10.83 4.60 -6.09
C LEU A 9 -10.75 3.49 -5.06
N LEU A 10 -9.95 2.47 -5.36
CA LEU A 10 -9.78 1.34 -4.48
C LEU A 10 -8.97 1.93 -3.33
N VAL A 11 -9.67 2.52 -2.37
CA VAL A 11 -9.08 3.29 -1.28
C VAL A 11 -8.40 2.24 -0.43
N VAL A 12 -7.08 2.11 -0.58
CA VAL A 12 -6.29 1.36 0.37
C VAL A 12 -6.43 2.12 1.69
N GLY A 13 -7.41 1.73 2.49
CA GLY A 13 -7.57 2.22 3.84
C GLY A 13 -6.23 2.06 4.55
N VAL A 14 -5.83 3.12 5.24
CA VAL A 14 -4.52 3.27 5.87
C VAL A 14 -4.28 2.09 6.83
N LEU A 15 -3.53 1.09 6.37
CA LEU A 15 -3.10 -0.05 7.19
C LEU A 15 -1.95 0.40 8.07
N ILE A 16 -2.29 1.07 9.18
CA ILE A 16 -1.34 1.41 10.23
C ILE A 16 -1.13 0.13 11.01
N ILE A 17 -0.01 -0.58 10.83
CA ILE A 17 0.44 -1.50 11.88
C ILE A 17 0.77 -0.58 13.05
N SER A 18 -0.23 -0.28 13.88
CA SER A 18 -0.04 0.40 15.15
C SER A 18 1.09 -0.34 15.83
N GLY A 19 2.18 0.38 16.15
CA GLY A 19 3.41 -0.17 16.71
C GLY A 19 3.13 -0.84 18.05
N CYS A 20 2.51 -2.02 18.02
CA CYS A 20 2.17 -2.86 19.16
C CYS A 20 3.49 -3.29 19.78
N SER A 21 4.01 -2.45 20.66
CA SER A 21 5.13 -2.70 21.58
C SER A 21 6.33 -3.43 20.95
N MET A 22 6.74 -3.05 19.74
CA MET A 22 8.01 -3.54 19.18
C MET A 22 9.14 -2.75 19.84
N ASN A 23 9.49 -3.20 21.04
CA ASN A 23 10.45 -2.57 21.92
C ASN A 23 11.81 -3.24 21.74
N ASP A 24 12.76 -2.51 21.16
CA ASP A 24 14.17 -2.90 21.13
C ASP A 24 15.04 -1.71 21.56
N ASP A 25 16.25 -1.98 22.04
CA ASP A 25 17.22 -0.95 22.40
C ASP A 25 17.88 -0.31 21.16
N GLN A 26 17.66 -0.89 19.98
CA GLN A 26 18.14 -0.39 18.69
C GLN A 26 16.99 0.00 17.76
N ALA A 27 16.87 1.30 17.44
CA ALA A 27 15.84 1.86 16.56
C ALA A 27 15.78 1.15 15.19
N LYS A 28 16.94 0.82 14.62
CA LYS A 28 17.05 0.03 13.39
C LYS A 28 16.26 -1.27 13.43
N LYS A 29 16.40 -2.07 14.50
CA LYS A 29 15.73 -3.36 14.60
C LYS A 29 14.21 -3.20 14.69
N VAL A 30 13.73 -2.13 15.33
CA VAL A 30 12.29 -1.83 15.37
C VAL A 30 11.75 -1.60 13.96
N VAL A 31 12.48 -0.85 13.12
CA VAL A 31 12.13 -0.65 11.69
C VAL A 31 12.22 -1.94 10.88
N GLU A 32 13.27 -2.73 11.07
CA GLU A 32 13.40 -4.05 10.42
C GLU A 32 12.23 -4.97 10.80
N GLN A 33 11.83 -5.00 12.08
CA GLN A 33 10.68 -5.78 12.55
C GLN A 33 9.37 -5.28 11.94
N TYR A 34 9.14 -3.96 11.92
CA TYR A 34 7.97 -3.34 11.31
C TYR A 34 7.79 -3.77 9.84
N LEU A 35 8.84 -3.61 9.02
CA LEU A 35 8.81 -4.01 7.61
C LEU A 35 8.70 -5.54 7.45
N ASN A 36 9.36 -6.31 8.32
CA ASN A 36 9.26 -7.77 8.31
C ASN A 36 7.86 -8.29 8.67
N ASN A 37 7.05 -7.55 9.44
CA ASN A 37 5.68 -7.94 9.73
C ASN A 37 4.83 -7.96 8.46
N TYR A 38 4.99 -6.98 7.57
CA TYR A 38 4.36 -7.00 6.25
C TYR A 38 4.84 -8.22 5.46
N ILE A 39 6.15 -8.41 5.30
CA ILE A 39 6.74 -9.50 4.50
C ILE A 39 6.29 -10.88 4.99
N LYS A 40 6.20 -11.07 6.31
CA LYS A 40 5.79 -12.34 6.92
C LYS A 40 4.28 -12.50 7.02
N LEU A 41 3.50 -11.49 6.65
CA LEU A 41 2.06 -11.42 6.89
C LEU A 41 1.73 -11.76 8.35
N ASP A 42 2.32 -11.01 9.29
CA ASP A 42 2.03 -11.17 10.71
C ASP A 42 0.52 -11.10 10.99
N ASN A 43 0.06 -11.71 12.09
CA ASN A 43 -1.34 -11.76 12.47
C ASN A 43 -1.99 -10.37 12.54
N ASN A 44 -1.26 -9.34 12.97
CA ASN A 44 -1.80 -7.98 12.97
C ASN A 44 -2.00 -7.45 11.55
N VAL A 45 -1.05 -7.71 10.64
CA VAL A 45 -1.13 -7.31 9.23
C VAL A 45 -2.31 -8.00 8.55
N THR A 46 -2.45 -9.31 8.74
CA THR A 46 -3.54 -10.08 8.15
C THR A 46 -4.90 -9.69 8.72
N SER A 47 -4.99 -9.42 10.02
CA SER A 47 -6.24 -8.92 10.62
C SER A 47 -6.66 -7.57 10.03
N GLN A 48 -5.72 -6.62 9.90
CA GLN A 48 -6.03 -5.31 9.34
C GLN A 48 -6.36 -5.39 7.85
N LEU A 49 -5.68 -6.27 7.12
CA LEU A 49 -5.99 -6.59 5.73
C LEU A 49 -7.43 -7.13 5.59
N ASP A 50 -7.86 -7.98 6.52
CA ASP A 50 -9.21 -8.54 6.55
C ASP A 50 -10.26 -7.45 6.78
N ASP A 51 -10.01 -6.54 7.72
CA ASP A 51 -10.88 -5.41 8.02
C ASP A 51 -10.99 -4.46 6.81
N LEU A 52 -9.87 -4.15 6.16
CA LEU A 52 -9.82 -3.34 4.94
C LEU A 52 -10.70 -3.96 3.85
N ILE A 53 -10.46 -5.23 3.52
CA ILE A 53 -11.17 -5.93 2.44
C ILE A 53 -12.66 -6.10 2.77
N ALA A 54 -13.00 -6.29 4.04
CA ALA A 54 -14.40 -6.37 4.48
C ALA A 54 -15.15 -5.06 4.18
N GLY A 55 -14.49 -3.90 4.32
CA GLY A 55 -15.05 -2.57 4.08
C GLY A 55 -15.30 -2.22 2.61
N GLU A 56 -14.69 -2.93 1.65
CA GLU A 56 -14.82 -2.64 0.23
C GLU A 56 -16.18 -3.08 -0.36
N ASP A 57 -16.74 -2.27 -1.27
CA ASP A 57 -17.94 -2.59 -2.09
C ASP A 57 -17.53 -3.49 -3.28
N LEU A 58 -17.03 -4.68 -2.96
CA LEU A 58 -16.56 -5.71 -3.90
C LEU A 58 -17.35 -7.00 -3.70
N THR A 59 -17.51 -7.79 -4.77
CA THR A 59 -18.03 -9.17 -4.67
C THR A 59 -17.05 -10.08 -3.92
N ASP A 60 -17.53 -11.21 -3.39
CA ASP A 60 -16.68 -12.16 -2.67
C ASP A 60 -15.49 -12.66 -3.52
N SER A 61 -15.69 -12.87 -4.82
CA SER A 61 -14.62 -13.24 -5.75
C SER A 61 -13.60 -12.12 -5.93
N GLN A 62 -14.05 -10.87 -6.08
CA GLN A 62 -13.18 -9.71 -6.20
C GLN A 62 -12.38 -9.47 -4.92
N LYS A 63 -13.01 -9.62 -3.74
CA LYS A 63 -12.33 -9.53 -2.44
C LYS A 63 -11.20 -10.54 -2.30
N LYS A 64 -11.43 -11.77 -2.77
CA LYS A 64 -10.37 -12.81 -2.78
C LYS A 64 -9.19 -12.40 -3.66
N VAL A 65 -9.46 -11.94 -4.88
CA VAL A 65 -8.38 -11.48 -5.79
C VAL A 65 -7.66 -10.27 -5.21
N TYR A 66 -8.39 -9.33 -4.61
CA TYR A 66 -7.81 -8.16 -3.97
C TYR A 66 -6.91 -8.53 -2.80
N ARG A 67 -7.30 -9.50 -1.96
CA ARG A 67 -6.42 -10.07 -0.93
C ARG A 67 -5.13 -10.62 -1.51
N GLU A 68 -5.22 -11.42 -2.57
CA GLU A 68 -4.04 -12.03 -3.20
C GLU A 68 -3.06 -10.97 -3.74
N ILE A 69 -3.56 -9.85 -4.26
CA ILE A 69 -2.75 -8.72 -4.72
C ILE A 69 -1.99 -8.09 -3.54
N LEU A 70 -2.68 -7.75 -2.46
CA LEU A 70 -2.09 -7.12 -1.28
C LEU A 70 -1.10 -8.03 -0.56
N GLU A 71 -1.44 -9.32 -0.40
CA GLU A 71 -0.51 -10.29 0.17
C GLU A 71 0.77 -10.44 -0.67
N ARG A 72 0.63 -10.47 -2.00
CA ARG A 72 1.79 -10.58 -2.89
C ARG A 72 2.70 -9.36 -2.76
N GLN A 73 2.11 -8.17 -2.77
CA GLN A 73 2.82 -6.90 -2.52
C GLN A 73 3.64 -6.94 -1.23
N TYR A 74 3.04 -7.38 -0.13
CA TYR A 74 3.75 -7.43 1.15
C TYR A 74 4.84 -8.50 1.17
N LYS A 75 4.55 -9.72 0.71
CA LYS A 75 5.52 -10.84 0.66
C LYS A 75 6.74 -10.52 -0.22
N ASP A 76 6.52 -9.84 -1.35
CA ASP A 76 7.57 -9.55 -2.33
C ASP A 76 8.26 -8.19 -2.08
N MET A 77 7.80 -7.43 -1.07
CA MET A 77 8.43 -6.18 -0.63
C MET A 77 9.89 -6.42 -0.26
N LYS A 78 10.77 -5.55 -0.75
CA LYS A 78 12.20 -5.56 -0.41
C LYS A 78 12.54 -4.25 0.28
N TYR A 79 13.41 -4.32 1.27
CA TYR A 79 13.93 -3.11 1.89
C TYR A 79 15.42 -3.21 2.20
N LYS A 80 16.04 -2.04 2.35
CA LYS A 80 17.40 -1.88 2.85
C LYS A 80 17.48 -0.61 3.70
N ILE A 81 17.97 -0.73 4.93
CA ILE A 81 18.32 0.45 5.73
C ILE A 81 19.53 1.14 5.08
N ILE A 82 19.40 2.43 4.79
CA ILE A 82 20.41 3.23 4.09
C ILE A 82 21.01 4.35 4.93
N ASP A 83 20.31 4.80 5.98
CA ASP A 83 20.80 5.82 6.91
C ASP A 83 20.21 5.59 8.31
N GLU A 84 20.99 5.95 9.33
CA GLU A 84 20.58 5.88 10.73
C GLU A 84 21.10 7.13 11.48
N LYS A 85 20.18 7.91 12.05
CA LYS A 85 20.49 9.07 12.89
C LYS A 85 19.93 8.86 14.29
N TYR A 86 20.77 9.02 15.29
CA TYR A 86 20.41 8.85 16.69
C TYR A 86 20.62 10.16 17.45
N GLU A 87 19.56 10.63 18.09
CA GLU A 87 19.58 11.67 19.10
C GLU A 87 19.23 11.06 20.48
N GLU A 88 19.22 11.87 21.54
CA GLU A 88 19.04 11.37 22.91
C GLU A 88 17.70 10.62 23.09
N ASN A 89 16.62 11.18 22.55
CA ASN A 89 15.25 10.67 22.71
C ASN A 89 14.50 10.47 21.40
N GLU A 90 15.13 10.77 20.26
CA GLU A 90 14.58 10.61 18.92
C GLU A 90 15.60 9.92 18.02
N SER A 91 15.11 9.11 17.09
CA SER A 91 15.94 8.51 16.04
C SER A 91 15.19 8.58 14.71
N LYS A 92 15.97 8.78 13.64
CA LYS A 92 15.49 8.72 12.27
C LYS A 92 16.22 7.61 11.55
N ILE A 93 15.47 6.66 11.03
CA ILE A 93 16.00 5.53 10.25
C ILE A 93 15.43 5.63 8.84
N THR A 94 16.29 5.77 7.84
CA THR A 94 15.86 5.82 6.44
C THR A 94 16.01 4.46 5.80
N ALA A 95 14.91 3.94 5.24
CA ALA A 95 14.91 2.69 4.50
C ALA A 95 14.57 2.93 3.03
N LYS A 96 15.33 2.28 2.15
CA LYS A 96 14.98 2.13 0.75
C LYS A 96 14.01 0.95 0.60
N VAL A 97 12.78 1.21 0.20
CA VAL A 97 11.69 0.23 0.08
C VAL A 97 11.30 0.07 -1.39
N THR A 98 11.31 -1.16 -1.89
CA THR A 98 10.92 -1.52 -3.26
C THR A 98 9.66 -2.37 -3.22
N VAL A 99 8.67 -1.97 -4.02
CA VAL A 99 7.31 -2.51 -4.06
C VAL A 99 6.75 -2.54 -5.48
N TYR A 100 5.63 -3.23 -5.74
CA TYR A 100 4.96 -3.11 -7.04
C TYR A 100 4.45 -1.69 -7.26
N ASP A 101 4.56 -1.22 -8.50
CA ASP A 101 4.09 0.12 -8.89
C ASP A 101 2.59 0.10 -9.22
N TYR A 102 1.78 0.05 -8.17
CA TYR A 102 0.32 0.07 -8.30
C TYR A 102 -0.25 1.46 -8.61
N TYR A 103 0.53 2.53 -8.44
CA TYR A 103 0.20 3.83 -8.97
C TYR A 103 0.21 3.77 -10.51
N LYS A 104 1.32 3.34 -11.10
CA LYS A 104 1.48 3.28 -12.56
C LYS A 104 0.45 2.37 -13.22
N VAL A 105 0.20 1.17 -12.69
CA VAL A 105 -0.81 0.27 -13.29
C VAL A 105 -2.22 0.86 -13.22
N GLN A 106 -2.54 1.65 -12.20
CA GLN A 106 -3.84 2.30 -12.12
C GLN A 106 -4.01 3.39 -13.17
N GLU A 107 -2.95 4.15 -13.45
CA GLU A 107 -2.93 5.11 -14.56
C GLU A 107 -3.09 4.40 -15.92
N GLU A 108 -2.38 3.29 -16.14
CA GLU A 108 -2.52 2.48 -17.36
C GLU A 108 -3.95 1.94 -17.52
N ILE A 109 -4.57 1.47 -16.43
CA ILE A 109 -5.96 0.99 -16.42
C ILE A 109 -6.94 2.13 -16.70
N ALA A 110 -6.70 3.33 -16.17
CA ALA A 110 -7.53 4.51 -16.41
C ALA A 110 -7.45 4.96 -17.88
N GLU A 111 -6.25 4.98 -18.46
CA GLU A 111 -6.06 5.27 -19.88
C GLU A 111 -6.73 4.21 -20.76
N TYR A 112 -6.58 2.94 -20.41
CA TYR A 112 -7.23 1.85 -21.13
C TYR A 112 -8.75 1.96 -21.08
N LEU A 113 -9.35 2.29 -19.92
CA LEU A 113 -10.79 2.53 -19.79
C LEU A 113 -11.25 3.67 -20.70
N LYS A 114 -10.50 4.77 -20.77
CA LYS A 114 -10.83 5.92 -21.63
C LYS A 114 -10.95 5.52 -23.10
N ASN A 115 -10.08 4.63 -23.56
CA ASN A 115 -9.99 4.23 -24.97
C ASN A 115 -10.84 2.99 -25.31
N ASN A 116 -11.23 2.18 -24.32
CA ASN A 116 -11.90 0.89 -24.53
C ASN A 116 -13.21 0.76 -23.72
N ARG A 117 -13.82 1.90 -23.35
CA ARG A 117 -14.98 1.91 -22.44
C ARG A 117 -16.14 1.02 -22.88
N GLU A 118 -16.35 0.89 -24.19
CA GLU A 118 -17.46 0.12 -24.77
C GLU A 118 -17.46 -1.36 -24.38
N GLN A 119 -16.30 -1.96 -24.12
CA GLN A 119 -16.21 -3.38 -23.75
C GLN A 119 -16.76 -3.68 -22.35
N PHE A 120 -16.93 -2.65 -21.52
CA PHE A 120 -17.50 -2.74 -20.18
C PHE A 120 -19.00 -2.40 -20.19
N TYR A 121 -19.65 -2.47 -21.35
CA TYR A 121 -21.10 -2.37 -21.45
C TYR A 121 -21.71 -3.73 -21.77
N LYS A 122 -22.80 -4.05 -21.09
CA LYS A 122 -23.64 -5.21 -21.35
C LYS A 122 -25.06 -4.75 -21.61
N ASP A 123 -25.60 -5.09 -22.78
CA ASP A 123 -26.94 -4.68 -23.22
C ASP A 123 -27.17 -3.14 -23.14
N GLY A 124 -26.11 -2.35 -23.42
CA GLY A 124 -26.15 -0.90 -23.37
C GLY A 124 -26.07 -0.28 -21.97
N VAL A 125 -25.84 -1.09 -20.93
CA VAL A 125 -25.65 -0.66 -19.54
C VAL A 125 -24.20 -0.90 -19.10
N TYR A 126 -23.60 0.08 -18.44
CA TYR A 126 -22.24 -0.06 -17.90
C TYR A 126 -22.22 -1.17 -16.83
N ASP A 127 -21.35 -2.15 -17.05
CA ASP A 127 -21.09 -3.28 -16.18
C ASP A 127 -19.87 -2.98 -15.32
N GLU A 128 -20.14 -2.48 -14.11
CA GLU A 128 -19.12 -2.07 -13.14
C GLU A 128 -18.27 -3.26 -12.66
N ASP A 129 -18.88 -4.43 -12.48
CA ASP A 129 -18.18 -5.63 -12.02
C ASP A 129 -17.16 -6.09 -13.07
N SER A 130 -17.54 -6.06 -14.36
CA SER A 130 -16.61 -6.39 -15.45
C SER A 130 -15.39 -5.46 -15.50
N TYR A 131 -15.54 -4.18 -15.15
CA TYR A 131 -14.41 -3.25 -15.06
C TYR A 131 -13.54 -3.51 -13.82
N ILE A 132 -14.15 -3.79 -12.67
CA ILE A 132 -13.43 -4.13 -11.44
C ILE A 132 -12.62 -5.41 -11.62
N ASP A 133 -13.21 -6.43 -12.26
CA ASP A 133 -12.54 -7.69 -12.56
C ASP A 133 -11.30 -7.43 -13.44
N TYR A 134 -11.45 -6.63 -14.50
CA TYR A 134 -10.32 -6.22 -15.34
C TYR A 134 -9.22 -5.49 -14.54
N LYS A 135 -9.60 -4.56 -13.65
CA LYS A 135 -8.65 -3.82 -12.81
C LYS A 135 -7.85 -4.76 -11.93
N LEU A 136 -8.53 -5.63 -11.19
CA LEU A 136 -7.89 -6.60 -10.28
C LEU A 136 -7.01 -7.59 -11.05
N ASP A 137 -7.47 -8.10 -12.18
CA ASP A 137 -6.68 -9.01 -13.01
C ASP A 137 -5.40 -8.38 -13.56
N THR A 138 -5.46 -7.09 -13.92
CA THR A 138 -4.32 -6.32 -14.42
C THR A 138 -3.32 -6.08 -13.29
N MET A 139 -3.78 -5.60 -12.13
CA MET A 139 -2.93 -5.43 -10.93
C MET A 139 -2.27 -6.72 -10.48
N LYS A 140 -3.01 -7.84 -10.50
CA LYS A 140 -2.51 -9.17 -10.15
C LYS A 140 -1.43 -9.68 -11.11
N LYS A 141 -1.42 -9.25 -12.38
CA LYS A 141 -0.42 -9.66 -13.38
C LYS A 141 0.75 -8.67 -13.50
N TYR A 142 0.62 -7.48 -12.93
CA TYR A 142 1.62 -6.42 -13.02
C TYR A 142 2.92 -6.83 -12.33
N ASN A 143 4.08 -6.50 -12.90
CA ASN A 143 5.37 -6.90 -12.33
C ASN A 143 6.37 -5.74 -12.24
N GLU A 144 6.01 -4.54 -12.68
CA GLU A 144 6.88 -3.40 -12.50
C GLU A 144 6.90 -2.96 -11.04
N THR A 145 8.05 -2.46 -10.62
CA THR A 145 8.32 -2.06 -9.25
C THR A 145 8.84 -0.64 -9.19
N VAL A 146 8.51 0.05 -8.12
CA VAL A 146 9.00 1.38 -7.78
C VAL A 146 9.77 1.31 -6.46
N THR A 147 10.70 2.24 -6.25
CA THR A 147 11.53 2.29 -5.04
C THR A 147 11.48 3.67 -4.43
N TYR A 148 11.26 3.73 -3.12
CA TYR A 148 11.18 4.96 -2.34
C TYR A 148 12.19 4.93 -1.20
N ASP A 149 12.64 6.10 -0.80
CA ASP A 149 13.30 6.29 0.49
C ASP A 149 12.24 6.77 1.49
N ILE A 150 12.08 6.02 2.58
CA ILE A 150 11.06 6.25 3.62
C ILE A 150 11.77 6.52 4.94
N ASP A 151 11.32 7.55 5.66
CA ASP A 151 11.91 8.02 6.90
C ASP A 151 11.09 7.59 8.11
N PHE A 152 11.59 6.63 8.86
CA PHE A 152 10.95 6.18 10.09
C PHE A 152 11.44 7.03 11.26
N ILE A 153 10.53 7.76 11.90
CA ILE A 153 10.80 8.51 13.12
C ILE A 153 10.45 7.64 14.33
N LEU A 154 11.40 7.50 15.25
CA LEU A 154 11.23 6.72 16.48
C LEU A 154 11.48 7.61 17.68
N LYS A 155 10.69 7.42 18.73
CA LYS A 155 10.91 8.07 20.03
C LYS A 155 11.19 7.04 21.11
N LYS A 156 11.97 7.46 22.10
CA LYS A 156 12.33 6.60 23.22
C LYS A 156 11.25 6.64 24.29
N GLU A 157 10.64 5.50 24.59
CA GLU A 157 9.65 5.32 25.64
C GLU A 157 10.09 4.19 26.58
N ASN A 158 10.22 4.47 27.88
CA ASN A 158 10.65 3.48 28.89
C ASN A 158 11.93 2.71 28.49
N ASN A 159 12.94 3.43 27.98
CA ASN A 159 14.20 2.91 27.44
C ASN A 159 14.12 2.09 26.14
N ASN A 160 12.97 1.97 25.50
CA ASN A 160 12.81 1.28 24.22
C ASN A 160 12.48 2.27 23.10
N TRP A 161 12.87 1.96 21.87
CA TRP A 161 12.46 2.74 20.70
C TRP A 161 11.06 2.33 20.23
N VAL A 162 10.24 3.32 19.88
CA VAL A 162 8.88 3.13 19.37
C VAL A 162 8.72 3.96 18.11
N ILE A 163 8.30 3.31 17.02
CA ILE A 163 7.96 3.98 15.75
C ILE A 163 6.77 4.90 15.96
N GLN A 164 6.91 6.15 15.51
CA GLN A 164 5.81 7.10 15.39
C GLN A 164 4.97 6.77 14.16
N ASP A 165 3.70 7.17 14.17
CA ASP A 165 2.83 6.97 13.02
C ASP A 165 3.45 7.58 11.76
N LEU A 166 3.46 6.81 10.67
CA LEU A 166 3.86 7.30 9.36
C LEU A 166 2.81 8.28 8.83
N ASP A 167 3.26 9.24 8.03
CA ASP A 167 2.34 10.10 7.28
C ASP A 167 1.66 9.33 6.13
N ALA A 168 0.67 9.98 5.52
CA ALA A 168 -0.10 9.35 4.44
C ALA A 168 0.79 8.96 3.25
N ASP A 169 1.73 9.83 2.87
CA ASP A 169 2.60 9.63 1.71
C ASP A 169 3.50 8.41 1.92
N ASP A 170 4.11 8.26 3.10
CA ASP A 170 4.95 7.11 3.42
C ASP A 170 4.15 5.81 3.49
N ILE A 171 2.89 5.87 3.93
CA ILE A 171 1.99 4.72 3.89
C ILE A 171 1.63 4.37 2.45
N GLU A 172 1.36 5.36 1.59
CA GLU A 172 1.10 5.15 0.16
C GLU A 172 2.31 4.55 -0.56
N LYS A 173 3.54 4.97 -0.20
CA LYS A 173 4.79 4.40 -0.72
C LYS A 173 4.93 2.92 -0.37
N ILE A 174 4.61 2.52 0.86
CA ILE A 174 4.61 1.09 1.28
C ILE A 174 3.58 0.28 0.47
N HIS A 175 2.45 0.89 0.12
CA HIS A 175 1.41 0.25 -0.69
C HIS A 175 1.62 0.37 -2.20
N GLY A 176 2.66 1.09 -2.65
CA GLY A 176 2.98 1.29 -4.05
C GLY A 176 1.96 2.13 -4.82
N ILE A 177 1.18 2.96 -4.12
CA ILE A 177 0.11 3.79 -4.70
C ILE A 177 0.39 5.29 -4.65
N TYR A 178 1.57 5.69 -4.16
CA TYR A 178 1.97 7.08 -4.03
C TYR A 178 2.06 7.79 -5.40
N ASP A 179 1.38 8.93 -5.51
CA ASP A 179 1.37 9.78 -6.73
C ASP A 179 2.65 10.59 -6.87
N TYR A 180 3.66 9.99 -7.51
CA TYR A 180 4.91 10.64 -7.83
C TYR A 180 4.87 11.53 -9.09
N SER A 181 3.71 11.71 -9.74
CA SER A 181 3.62 12.57 -10.93
C SER A 181 3.79 14.06 -10.61
N ASN A 182 3.57 14.45 -9.35
CA ASN A 182 3.76 15.83 -8.90
C ASN A 182 5.22 16.12 -8.54
N ASP A 183 5.99 15.10 -8.17
CA ASP A 183 7.43 15.22 -7.89
C ASP A 183 8.26 15.42 -9.17
N GLN A 184 7.72 15.02 -10.31
CA GLN A 184 8.35 15.16 -11.64
C GLN A 184 8.13 16.53 -12.30
N LYS A 185 7.36 17.44 -11.66
CA LYS A 185 7.00 18.75 -12.24
C LYS A 185 7.86 19.92 -11.74
N GLU A 186 8.87 19.68 -10.91
CA GLU A 186 9.74 20.72 -10.34
C GLU A 186 11.06 20.95 -11.10
N ASP A 187 11.24 20.36 -12.30
CA ASP A 187 12.39 20.59 -13.18
C ASP A 187 12.12 21.61 -14.30
#